data_AF-K1QPA6-F1
#
_entry.id   AF-K1QPA6-F1
#
_cell.length_a   1.000
_cell.length_b   1.000
_cell.length_c   1.000
_cell.angle_alpha   90.00
_cell.angle_beta   90.00
_cell.angle_gamma   90.00
#
_symmetry.space_group_name_H-M   'P 1'
#
loop_
_entity.id
_entity.type
_entity.pdbx_description
1 polymer ?
#
loop_
_entity_poly.entity_id
_entity_poly.type
_entity_poly.pdbx_seq_one_letter_code
_entity_poly.pdbx_strand_id
1 'polypeptide(L)'
;MGMKGAIFVLAIGVAVVYLSRYNRGNDEPVSLNATYDYIILGAGSAGCVLANRLSEDPESSVLLIEAGGSEDDNFNISIPIASGMLQKTEQDWKYQTIPQKKACLALHEKRSAWPRGRALGGTSNLNYMQYVRGSRHDYDGWAKEGCKGWSYKDVLPYFIKSEDIQIPELQNSEYHGKGGYLSVSDGTSTPLSKNAYAPAMKEIGLPFTDCNGKSQIGYCNSQETIRNGERASTVKAFLRPVMDRKNLHVSMKSFVTKILIKDKKAVGVSFIKDNKKYIIMAKKEVILSAGSVNSPQILMLSGIGPKKHLEEKGVHIEMK
;
A
#
# COMPACT_ATOMS: atom_id res chain seq x y z
N MET A 1 2.16 -36.82 14.97
CA MET A 1 0.75 -36.39 14.77
C MET A 1 0.19 -37.18 13.60
N GLY A 2 -0.82 -38.04 13.81
CA GLY A 2 -1.36 -38.87 12.72
C GLY A 2 -2.07 -38.03 11.65
N MET A 3 -2.19 -38.56 10.44
CA MET A 3 -2.80 -37.89 9.27
C MET A 3 -4.20 -37.30 9.58
N LYS A 4 -4.98 -37.96 10.44
CA LYS A 4 -6.28 -37.45 10.92
C LYS A 4 -6.18 -36.20 11.79
N GLY A 5 -5.15 -36.09 12.62
CA GLY A 5 -4.90 -34.90 13.45
C GLY A 5 -4.42 -33.70 12.63
N ALA A 6 -3.63 -33.94 11.59
CA ALA A 6 -3.23 -32.89 10.65
C ALA A 6 -4.42 -32.35 9.84
N ILE A 7 -5.31 -33.24 9.37
CA ILE A 7 -6.54 -32.84 8.65
C ILE A 7 -7.48 -32.05 9.54
N PHE A 8 -7.63 -32.43 10.82
CA PHE A 8 -8.50 -31.73 11.76
C PHE A 8 -7.99 -30.32 12.11
N VAL A 9 -6.69 -30.16 12.32
CA VAL A 9 -6.06 -28.85 12.54
C VAL A 9 -6.18 -27.97 11.29
N LEU A 10 -6.00 -28.55 10.09
CA LEU A 10 -6.19 -27.84 8.83
C LEU A 10 -7.65 -27.38 8.66
N ALA A 11 -8.63 -28.23 8.97
CA ALA A 11 -10.05 -27.93 8.88
C ALA A 11 -10.47 -26.81 9.85
N ILE A 12 -9.97 -26.84 11.10
CA ILE A 12 -10.21 -25.78 12.07
C ILE A 12 -9.54 -24.47 11.63
N GLY A 13 -8.29 -24.53 11.15
CA GLY A 13 -7.59 -23.37 10.61
C GLY A 13 -8.36 -22.72 9.46
N VAL A 14 -8.85 -23.53 8.51
CA VAL A 14 -9.69 -23.05 7.41
C VAL A 14 -11.01 -22.46 7.91
N ALA A 15 -11.67 -23.08 8.88
CA ALA A 15 -12.93 -22.59 9.44
C ALA A 15 -12.77 -21.26 10.20
N VAL A 16 -11.70 -21.10 10.99
CA VAL A 16 -11.40 -19.85 11.72
C VAL A 16 -11.05 -18.73 10.75
N VAL A 17 -10.27 -19.02 9.70
CA VAL A 17 -9.99 -18.03 8.66
C VAL A 17 -11.26 -17.68 7.87
N TYR A 18 -12.13 -18.66 7.59
CA TYR A 18 -13.41 -18.41 6.92
C TYR A 18 -14.36 -17.54 7.77
N LEU A 19 -14.52 -17.86 9.06
CA LEU A 19 -15.40 -17.12 9.97
C LEU A 19 -14.88 -15.71 10.29
N SER A 20 -13.56 -15.54 10.40
CA SER A 20 -12.96 -14.20 10.58
C SER A 20 -13.08 -13.30 9.34
N ARG A 21 -13.33 -13.87 8.15
CA ARG A 21 -13.65 -13.13 6.92
C ARG A 21 -15.12 -12.73 6.86
N TYR A 22 -16.03 -13.60 7.32
CA TYR A 22 -17.46 -13.27 7.36
C TYR A 22 -17.78 -12.02 8.19
N ASN A 23 -16.92 -11.70 9.17
CA ASN A 23 -17.04 -10.50 10.01
C ASN A 23 -16.29 -9.26 9.47
N ARG A 24 -15.66 -9.31 8.29
CA ARG A 24 -15.04 -8.13 7.66
C ARG A 24 -16.14 -7.42 6.83
N GLY A 25 -16.43 -6.16 7.16
CA GLY A 25 -17.61 -5.42 6.70
C GLY A 25 -17.94 -5.53 5.20
N ASN A 26 -19.23 -5.41 4.89
CA ASN A 26 -19.82 -5.73 3.59
C ASN A 26 -19.19 -4.98 2.41
N ASP A 27 -18.70 -5.73 1.43
CA ASP A 27 -18.28 -5.26 0.09
C ASP A 27 -19.49 -4.87 -0.80
N GLU A 28 -20.56 -4.36 -0.18
CA GLU A 28 -21.82 -4.09 -0.84
C GLU A 28 -21.71 -2.94 -1.85
N PRO A 29 -22.53 -2.95 -2.92
CA PRO A 29 -22.58 -1.87 -3.88
C PRO A 29 -22.91 -0.53 -3.21
N VAL A 30 -21.94 0.39 -3.24
CA VAL A 30 -22.14 1.75 -2.69
C VAL A 30 -22.87 2.62 -3.71
N SER A 31 -23.92 3.31 -3.26
CA SER A 31 -24.57 4.38 -4.03
C SER A 31 -23.69 5.63 -3.99
N LEU A 32 -23.28 6.12 -5.16
CA LEU A 32 -22.36 7.25 -5.25
C LEU A 32 -23.10 8.57 -5.32
N ASN A 33 -22.72 9.52 -4.47
CA ASN A 33 -23.15 10.91 -4.56
C ASN A 33 -22.54 11.61 -5.78
N ALA A 34 -23.23 12.61 -6.32
CA ALA A 34 -22.69 13.42 -7.42
C ALA A 34 -21.44 14.24 -7.04
N THR A 35 -21.26 14.52 -5.75
CA THR A 35 -20.18 15.39 -5.22
C THR A 35 -19.63 14.90 -3.89
N TYR A 36 -18.34 15.13 -3.66
CA TYR A 36 -17.63 14.84 -2.39
C TYR A 36 -16.68 15.97 -2.02
N ASP A 37 -16.29 16.08 -0.76
CA ASP A 37 -15.23 17.00 -0.35
C ASP A 37 -13.87 16.54 -0.85
N TYR A 38 -13.57 15.25 -0.63
CA TYR A 38 -12.32 14.63 -1.04
C TYR A 38 -12.59 13.43 -1.95
N ILE A 39 -11.88 13.36 -3.07
CA ILE A 39 -11.86 12.17 -3.93
C ILE A 39 -10.44 11.62 -3.99
N ILE A 40 -10.25 10.40 -3.50
CA ILE A 40 -8.96 9.70 -3.47
C ILE A 40 -8.91 8.68 -4.61
N LEU A 41 -7.87 8.75 -5.43
CA LEU A 41 -7.70 7.91 -6.62
C LEU A 41 -6.69 6.81 -6.34
N GLY A 42 -7.17 5.60 -6.08
CA GLY A 42 -6.40 4.41 -5.74
C GLY A 42 -6.49 4.09 -4.25
N ALA A 43 -7.04 2.92 -3.91
CA ALA A 43 -7.07 2.37 -2.56
C ALA A 43 -5.80 1.58 -2.24
N GLY A 44 -4.64 2.11 -2.62
CA GLY A 44 -3.34 1.51 -2.32
C GLY A 44 -2.86 1.80 -0.90
N SER A 45 -1.56 1.60 -0.66
CA SER A 45 -0.94 1.78 0.66
C SER A 45 -1.23 3.15 1.29
N ALA A 46 -1.05 4.23 0.53
CA ALA A 46 -1.33 5.59 1.00
C ALA A 46 -2.84 5.93 0.97
N GLY A 47 -3.56 5.47 -0.05
CA GLY A 47 -4.98 5.78 -0.23
C GLY A 47 -5.85 5.27 0.92
N CYS A 48 -5.58 4.06 1.43
CA CYS A 48 -6.27 3.53 2.60
C CYS A 48 -6.05 4.39 3.85
N VAL A 49 -4.82 4.88 4.07
CA VAL A 49 -4.48 5.74 5.22
C VAL A 49 -5.20 7.09 5.10
N LEU A 50 -5.16 7.70 3.91
CA LEU A 50 -5.83 8.98 3.63
C LEU A 50 -7.34 8.88 3.81
N ALA A 51 -7.96 7.82 3.30
CA ALA A 51 -9.40 7.61 3.43
C ALA A 51 -9.83 7.51 4.90
N ASN A 52 -9.05 6.80 5.72
CA ASN A 52 -9.29 6.76 7.16
C ASN A 52 -9.17 8.16 7.78
N ARG A 53 -8.04 8.85 7.60
CA ARG A 53 -7.80 10.13 8.28
C ARG A 53 -8.76 11.24 7.83
N LEU A 54 -9.08 11.33 6.53
CA LEU A 54 -9.99 12.35 6.03
C LEU A 54 -11.45 12.10 6.41
N SER A 55 -11.84 10.84 6.66
CA SER A 55 -13.19 10.50 7.13
C SER A 55 -13.34 10.49 8.65
N GLU A 56 -12.26 10.76 9.42
CA GLU A 56 -12.36 10.94 10.88
C GLU A 56 -13.25 12.14 11.24
N ASP A 57 -13.25 13.18 10.40
CA ASP A 57 -14.19 14.29 10.48
C ASP A 57 -15.54 13.89 9.85
N PRO A 58 -16.63 13.76 10.63
CA PRO A 58 -17.94 13.34 10.11
C PRO A 58 -18.54 14.34 9.12
N GLU A 59 -18.09 15.60 9.12
CA GLU A 59 -18.56 16.64 8.20
C GLU A 59 -17.86 16.57 6.83
N SER A 60 -16.77 15.80 6.72
CA SER A 60 -16.02 15.63 5.48
C SER A 60 -16.50 14.39 4.73
N SER A 61 -17.00 14.58 3.50
CA SER A 61 -17.41 13.48 2.61
C SER A 61 -16.24 12.98 1.74
N VAL A 62 -15.96 11.68 1.79
CA VAL A 62 -14.81 11.05 1.13
C VAL A 62 -15.24 9.97 0.16
N LEU A 63 -14.77 10.05 -1.08
CA LEU A 63 -14.87 8.97 -2.07
C LEU A 63 -13.49 8.36 -2.31
N LEU A 64 -13.34 7.07 -2.06
CA LEU A 64 -12.15 6.28 -2.40
C LEU A 64 -12.44 5.39 -3.61
N ILE A 65 -11.68 5.56 -4.70
CA ILE A 65 -11.89 4.83 -5.96
C ILE A 65 -10.75 3.84 -6.18
N GLU A 66 -11.08 2.56 -6.40
CA GLU A 66 -10.10 1.50 -6.68
C GLU A 66 -10.45 0.74 -7.96
N ALA A 67 -9.45 0.53 -8.83
CA ALA A 67 -9.62 -0.17 -10.10
C ALA A 67 -9.77 -1.70 -9.92
N GLY A 68 -9.17 -2.24 -8.86
CA GLY A 68 -9.26 -3.63 -8.46
C GLY A 68 -10.50 -3.99 -7.65
N GLY A 69 -10.60 -5.28 -7.33
CA GLY A 69 -11.63 -5.83 -6.46
C GLY A 69 -11.23 -5.84 -5.00
N SER A 70 -11.87 -6.73 -4.24
CA SER A 70 -11.61 -6.92 -2.82
C SER A 70 -10.29 -7.65 -2.62
N GLU A 71 -9.60 -7.38 -1.51
CA GLU A 71 -8.48 -8.23 -1.10
C GLU A 71 -8.94 -9.67 -0.79
N ASP A 72 -10.24 -9.86 -0.57
CA ASP A 72 -10.81 -11.17 -0.29
C ASP A 72 -11.06 -12.03 -1.54
N ASP A 73 -10.91 -11.46 -2.74
CA ASP A 73 -11.03 -12.19 -4.01
C ASP A 73 -9.89 -13.22 -4.20
N ASN A 74 -8.80 -13.13 -3.42
CA ASN A 74 -7.69 -14.09 -3.46
C ASN A 74 -7.15 -14.41 -2.06
N PHE A 75 -7.39 -15.64 -1.61
CA PHE A 75 -7.00 -16.12 -0.28
C PHE A 75 -5.50 -16.00 0.01
N ASN A 76 -4.66 -16.15 -1.02
CA ASN A 76 -3.21 -16.06 -0.88
C ASN A 76 -2.74 -14.67 -0.40
N ILE A 77 -3.56 -13.62 -0.52
CA ILE A 77 -3.22 -12.29 -0.01
C ILE A 77 -2.98 -12.33 1.49
N SER A 78 -3.78 -13.08 2.25
CA SER A 78 -3.64 -13.09 3.72
C SER A 78 -2.46 -13.91 4.21
N ILE A 79 -1.92 -14.81 3.37
CA ILE A 79 -0.87 -15.77 3.74
C ILE A 79 0.52 -15.20 3.36
N PRO A 80 1.40 -14.87 4.33
CA PRO A 80 2.72 -14.29 4.05
C PRO A 80 3.58 -15.11 3.07
N ILE A 81 3.69 -16.43 3.27
CA ILE A 81 4.54 -17.29 2.44
C ILE A 81 4.06 -17.39 0.98
N ALA A 82 2.79 -17.06 0.71
CA ALA A 82 2.20 -17.10 -0.63
C ALA A 82 2.45 -15.83 -1.45
N SER A 83 3.19 -14.83 -0.94
CA SER A 83 3.42 -13.53 -1.61
C SER A 83 3.90 -13.66 -3.05
N GLY A 84 4.81 -14.60 -3.33
CA GLY A 84 5.31 -14.84 -4.70
C GLY A 84 4.26 -15.36 -5.68
N MET A 85 3.19 -15.98 -5.18
CA MET A 85 2.09 -16.54 -5.99
C MET A 85 1.07 -15.50 -6.42
N LEU A 86 1.15 -14.27 -5.89
CA LEU A 86 0.21 -13.18 -6.21
C LEU A 86 0.56 -12.44 -7.50
N GLN A 87 1.80 -12.56 -7.97
CA GLN A 87 2.22 -11.96 -9.23
C GLN A 87 1.51 -12.64 -10.41
N LYS A 88 1.22 -11.88 -11.47
CA LYS A 88 0.52 -12.35 -12.68
C LYS A 88 -0.92 -12.84 -12.45
N THR A 89 -1.46 -12.70 -11.24
CA THR A 89 -2.89 -12.94 -10.93
C THR A 89 -3.74 -11.71 -11.23
N GLU A 90 -5.07 -11.81 -11.10
CA GLU A 90 -5.98 -10.68 -11.32
C GLU A 90 -5.75 -9.49 -10.35
N GLN A 91 -5.14 -9.76 -9.20
CA GLN A 91 -4.76 -8.73 -8.21
C GLN A 91 -3.42 -8.05 -8.53
N ASP A 92 -2.78 -8.40 -9.66
CA ASP A 92 -1.61 -7.73 -10.19
C ASP A 92 -1.97 -6.95 -11.46
N TRP A 93 -1.44 -5.74 -11.61
CA TRP A 93 -1.50 -4.99 -12.86
C TRP A 93 -0.67 -5.63 -13.98
N LYS A 94 0.27 -6.52 -13.63
CA LYS A 94 1.10 -7.31 -14.57
C LYS A 94 1.95 -6.43 -15.49
N TYR A 95 2.40 -5.27 -15.01
CA TYR A 95 3.25 -4.39 -15.82
C TYR A 95 4.57 -5.07 -16.18
N GLN A 96 5.09 -4.67 -17.33
CA GLN A 96 6.43 -5.03 -17.78
C GLN A 96 7.17 -3.78 -18.23
N THR A 97 8.47 -3.75 -17.99
CA THR A 97 9.30 -2.69 -18.55
C THR A 97 9.36 -2.83 -20.07
N ILE A 98 9.71 -1.74 -20.76
CA ILE A 98 10.26 -1.83 -22.12
C ILE A 98 11.56 -2.68 -22.12
N PRO A 99 12.04 -3.16 -23.28
CA PRO A 99 13.33 -3.86 -23.35
C PRO A 99 14.45 -2.95 -22.85
N GLN A 100 15.25 -3.45 -21.91
CA GLN A 100 16.29 -2.69 -21.24
C GLN A 100 17.61 -2.79 -22.02
N LYS A 101 18.30 -1.66 -22.17
CA LYS A 101 19.61 -1.59 -22.87
C LYS A 101 20.80 -1.87 -21.94
N LYS A 102 20.67 -1.54 -20.65
CA LYS A 102 21.77 -1.59 -19.65
C LYS A 102 21.46 -2.45 -18.42
N ALA A 103 20.28 -3.06 -18.38
CA ALA A 103 19.80 -3.90 -17.28
C ALA A 103 19.05 -5.11 -17.84
N CYS A 104 18.71 -6.08 -17.00
CA CYS A 104 17.85 -7.22 -17.37
C CYS A 104 18.35 -8.03 -18.58
N LEU A 105 19.65 -8.01 -18.89
CA LEU A 105 20.19 -8.59 -20.12
C LEU A 105 20.01 -10.11 -20.21
N ALA A 106 19.89 -10.78 -19.06
CA ALA A 106 19.61 -12.21 -18.93
C ALA A 106 18.12 -12.55 -18.78
N LEU A 107 17.22 -11.56 -18.78
CA LEU A 107 15.77 -11.80 -18.74
C LEU A 107 15.21 -11.99 -20.16
N HIS A 108 14.12 -12.74 -20.27
CA HIS A 108 13.39 -12.91 -21.53
C HIS A 108 13.04 -11.54 -22.15
N GLU A 109 13.32 -11.37 -23.43
CA GLU A 109 13.18 -10.10 -24.17
C GLU A 109 13.87 -8.88 -23.53
N LYS A 110 14.80 -9.09 -22.59
CA LYS A 110 15.44 -8.03 -21.79
C LYS A 110 14.43 -7.18 -21.02
N ARG A 111 13.28 -7.75 -20.62
CA ARG A 111 12.21 -7.07 -19.88
C ARG A 111 12.12 -7.57 -18.45
N SER A 112 11.81 -6.65 -17.52
CA SER A 112 11.52 -6.98 -16.13
C SER A 112 10.01 -6.98 -15.87
N ALA A 113 9.54 -7.94 -15.08
CA ALA A 113 8.19 -7.91 -14.53
C ALA A 113 8.12 -6.88 -13.40
N TRP A 114 7.07 -6.04 -13.41
CA TRP A 114 6.87 -4.95 -12.45
C TRP A 114 5.50 -5.10 -11.77
N PRO A 115 5.36 -6.06 -10.85
CA PRO A 115 4.08 -6.33 -10.22
C PRO A 115 3.62 -5.13 -9.39
N ARG A 116 2.33 -4.81 -9.49
CA ARG A 116 1.67 -3.74 -8.72
C ARG A 116 0.29 -4.22 -8.32
N GLY A 117 -0.07 -4.03 -7.06
CA GLY A 117 -1.37 -4.48 -6.56
C GLY A 117 -2.54 -3.75 -7.20
N ARG A 118 -3.56 -4.51 -7.60
CA ARG A 118 -4.83 -4.10 -8.20
C ARG A 118 -5.98 -4.70 -7.40
N ALA A 119 -6.13 -4.24 -6.17
CA ALA A 119 -7.19 -4.58 -5.22
C ALA A 119 -7.18 -3.53 -4.10
N LEU A 120 -8.21 -3.50 -3.24
CA LEU A 120 -8.15 -2.71 -2.00
C LEU A 120 -6.88 -3.06 -1.19
N GLY A 121 -6.12 -2.07 -0.76
CA GLY A 121 -4.80 -2.21 -0.13
C GLY A 121 -3.63 -2.11 -1.13
N GLY A 122 -3.89 -2.26 -2.43
CA GLY A 122 -2.92 -2.16 -3.51
C GLY A 122 -1.70 -3.06 -3.29
N THR A 123 -0.50 -2.50 -3.48
CA THR A 123 0.74 -3.30 -3.42
C THR A 123 1.08 -3.77 -1.99
N SER A 124 0.44 -3.24 -0.94
CA SER A 124 0.60 -3.80 0.42
C SER A 124 0.11 -5.25 0.52
N ASN A 125 -0.78 -5.69 -0.37
CA ASN A 125 -1.23 -7.07 -0.46
C ASN A 125 -0.25 -7.99 -1.20
N LEU A 126 0.63 -7.45 -2.05
CA LEU A 126 1.57 -8.21 -2.89
C LEU A 126 3.00 -8.20 -2.36
N ASN A 127 3.32 -7.31 -1.41
CA ASN A 127 4.68 -7.13 -0.90
C ASN A 127 5.17 -8.35 -0.10
N TYR A 128 6.42 -8.29 0.36
CA TYR A 128 7.03 -9.31 1.22
C TYR A 128 7.01 -8.91 2.72
N MET A 129 6.07 -8.05 3.13
CA MET A 129 5.81 -7.58 4.51
C MET A 129 6.96 -6.93 5.27
N GLN A 130 8.19 -6.91 4.73
CA GLN A 130 9.33 -6.23 5.33
C GLN A 130 8.97 -4.81 5.74
N TYR A 131 9.12 -4.50 7.02
CA TYR A 131 8.92 -3.20 7.61
C TYR A 131 10.27 -2.56 7.89
N VAL A 132 10.72 -1.75 6.94
CA VAL A 132 11.98 -1.01 7.02
C VAL A 132 11.71 0.44 6.63
N ARG A 133 12.10 1.37 7.50
CA ARG A 133 12.00 2.82 7.27
C ARG A 133 13.25 3.30 6.51
N GLY A 134 13.12 4.44 5.84
CA GLY A 134 14.28 5.12 5.27
C GLY A 134 15.27 5.54 6.35
N SER A 135 16.51 5.75 5.96
CA SER A 135 17.53 6.32 6.84
C SER A 135 17.23 7.79 7.13
N ARG A 136 17.76 8.31 8.22
CA ARG A 136 17.72 9.75 8.53
C ARG A 136 18.21 10.61 7.36
N HIS A 137 19.24 10.14 6.66
CA HIS A 137 19.84 10.83 5.52
C HIS A 137 18.85 11.01 4.36
N ASP A 138 17.97 10.03 4.12
CA ASP A 138 16.99 10.10 3.03
C ASP A 138 16.03 11.28 3.23
N TYR A 139 15.43 11.38 4.42
CA TYR A 139 14.44 12.42 4.75
C TYR A 139 15.09 13.80 4.93
N ASP A 140 16.24 13.87 5.62
CA ASP A 140 16.99 15.13 5.73
C ASP A 140 17.49 15.60 4.36
N GLY A 141 17.80 14.67 3.44
CA GLY A 141 18.09 14.94 2.04
C GLY A 141 16.89 15.60 1.33
N TRP A 142 15.69 15.02 1.44
CA TRP A 142 14.48 15.62 0.87
C TRP A 142 14.21 17.03 1.39
N ALA A 143 14.38 17.26 2.70
CA ALA A 143 14.23 18.58 3.28
C ALA A 143 15.22 19.60 2.69
N LYS A 144 16.48 19.20 2.47
CA LYS A 144 17.50 20.04 1.83
C LYS A 144 17.20 20.32 0.36
N GLU A 145 16.57 19.38 -0.34
CA GLU A 145 16.13 19.54 -1.74
C GLU A 145 14.87 20.41 -1.89
N GLY A 146 14.28 20.84 -0.76
CA GLY A 146 13.17 21.81 -0.74
C GLY A 146 11.85 21.26 -0.22
N CYS A 147 11.77 19.97 0.14
CA CYS A 147 10.60 19.38 0.78
C CYS A 147 10.51 19.80 2.26
N LYS A 148 10.15 21.06 2.51
CA LYS A 148 9.99 21.61 3.86
C LYS A 148 9.03 20.76 4.69
N GLY A 149 9.41 20.45 5.93
CA GLY A 149 8.62 19.60 6.84
C GLY A 149 8.77 18.09 6.60
N TRP A 150 9.71 17.67 5.75
CA TRP A 150 10.00 16.26 5.48
C TRP A 150 11.35 15.80 6.03
N SER A 151 11.96 16.53 6.97
CA SER A 151 13.18 16.04 7.63
C SER A 151 12.86 14.81 8.47
N TYR A 152 13.85 14.00 8.84
CA TYR A 152 13.62 12.81 9.66
C TYR A 152 12.91 13.14 10.98
N LYS A 153 13.28 14.29 11.58
CA LYS A 153 12.64 14.78 12.81
C LYS A 153 11.14 15.05 12.61
N ASP A 154 10.75 15.54 11.43
CA ASP A 154 9.36 15.89 11.14
C ASP A 154 8.51 14.63 10.84
N VAL A 155 9.10 13.62 10.19
CA VAL A 155 8.37 12.40 9.78
C VAL A 155 8.36 11.30 10.85
N LEU A 156 9.35 11.26 11.76
CA LEU A 156 9.43 10.25 12.81
C LEU A 156 8.15 10.13 13.66
N PRO A 157 7.51 11.24 14.11
CA PRO A 157 6.24 11.16 14.84
C PRO A 157 5.13 10.44 14.06
N TYR A 158 5.13 10.52 12.71
CA TYR A 158 4.15 9.83 11.88
C TYR A 158 4.45 8.34 11.71
N PHE A 159 5.73 7.95 11.67
CA PHE A 159 6.10 6.54 11.73
C PHE A 159 5.66 5.91 13.05
N ILE A 160 5.94 6.57 14.17
CA ILE A 160 5.53 6.13 15.51
C ILE A 160 3.99 6.08 15.61
N LYS A 161 3.29 7.12 15.16
CA LYS A 161 1.81 7.17 15.18
C LYS A 161 1.15 6.03 14.38
N SER A 162 1.79 5.59 13.30
CA SER A 162 1.25 4.56 12.42
C SER A 162 1.42 3.15 12.99
N GLU A 163 2.43 2.93 13.81
CA GLU A 163 2.93 1.62 14.21
C GLU A 163 2.26 1.08 15.47
N ASP A 164 2.07 -0.23 15.50
CA ASP A 164 1.75 -1.01 16.68
C ASP A 164 2.77 -2.14 16.86
N ILE A 165 3.88 -1.83 17.55
CA ILE A 165 5.02 -2.72 17.72
C ILE A 165 4.67 -3.90 18.65
N GLN A 166 4.82 -5.12 18.14
CA GLN A 166 4.55 -6.37 18.87
C GLN A 166 5.82 -7.00 19.44
N ILE A 167 6.99 -6.42 19.21
CA ILE A 167 8.31 -6.91 19.64
C ILE A 167 8.61 -6.36 21.05
N PRO A 168 8.59 -7.19 22.12
CA PRO A 168 8.69 -6.72 23.51
C PRO A 168 9.91 -5.84 23.81
N GLU A 169 11.05 -6.15 23.20
CA GLU A 169 12.32 -5.45 23.44
C GLU A 169 12.31 -4.02 22.87
N LEU A 170 11.49 -3.75 21.85
CA LEU A 170 11.40 -2.46 21.17
C LEU A 170 10.28 -1.58 21.73
N GLN A 171 9.44 -2.11 22.61
CA GLN A 171 8.26 -1.43 23.14
C GLN A 171 8.53 -0.16 23.94
N ASN A 172 9.74 0.00 24.47
CA ASN A 172 10.17 1.18 25.24
C ASN A 172 11.14 2.08 24.44
N SER A 173 11.35 1.78 23.16
CA SER A 173 12.21 2.56 22.28
C SER A 173 11.56 3.87 21.90
N GLU A 174 12.33 4.98 21.88
CA GLU A 174 11.87 6.28 21.36
C GLU A 174 11.53 6.25 19.85
N TYR A 175 11.95 5.19 19.15
CA TYR A 175 11.74 5.02 17.72
C TYR A 175 10.48 4.22 17.39
N HIS A 176 9.79 3.63 18.37
CA HIS A 176 8.65 2.75 18.10
C HIS A 176 7.35 3.20 18.78
N GLY A 177 6.23 2.87 18.13
CA GLY A 177 4.88 3.21 18.58
C GLY A 177 4.07 1.98 18.99
N LYS A 178 3.11 2.19 19.90
CA LYS A 178 2.08 1.23 20.30
C LYS A 178 0.69 1.77 20.02
N GLY A 179 -0.24 0.90 19.68
CA GLY A 179 -1.65 1.26 19.48
C GLY A 179 -1.94 1.98 18.16
N GLY A 180 -0.96 2.09 17.26
CA GLY A 180 -1.21 2.45 15.86
C GLY A 180 -2.03 1.38 15.13
N TYR A 181 -2.36 1.65 13.88
CA TYR A 181 -3.16 0.72 13.08
C TYR A 181 -2.33 -0.42 12.48
N LEU A 182 -1.06 -0.16 12.17
CA LEU A 182 -0.20 -1.11 11.46
C LEU A 182 0.62 -1.94 12.44
N SER A 183 0.19 -3.19 12.67
CA SER A 183 0.94 -4.13 13.50
C SER A 183 2.27 -4.50 12.85
N VAL A 184 3.34 -4.42 13.64
CA VAL A 184 4.71 -4.80 13.24
C VAL A 184 5.21 -5.85 14.23
N SER A 185 5.60 -7.02 13.75
CA SER A 185 6.12 -8.12 14.55
C SER A 185 7.49 -8.55 14.05
N ASP A 186 8.18 -9.40 14.81
CA ASP A 186 9.33 -10.11 14.27
C ASP A 186 8.90 -11.01 13.11
N GLY A 187 9.77 -11.10 12.12
CA GLY A 187 9.69 -12.07 11.05
C GLY A 187 10.07 -13.48 11.51
N THR A 188 9.88 -14.45 10.63
CA THR A 188 10.20 -15.86 10.96
C THR A 188 11.71 -16.06 11.08
N SER A 189 12.17 -16.45 12.28
CA SER A 189 13.57 -16.82 12.51
C SER A 189 13.80 -18.31 12.25
N THR A 190 14.86 -18.62 11.50
CA THR A 190 15.25 -20.00 11.12
C THR A 190 16.58 -20.41 11.76
N PRO A 191 16.89 -21.71 11.86
CA PRO A 191 18.21 -22.17 12.30
C PRO A 191 19.35 -21.57 11.48
N LEU A 192 19.15 -21.36 10.17
CA LEU A 192 20.14 -20.70 9.31
C LEU A 192 20.41 -19.26 9.76
N SER A 193 19.35 -18.49 10.05
CA SER A 193 19.50 -17.11 10.50
C SER A 193 20.24 -17.01 11.84
N LYS A 194 19.95 -17.92 12.79
CA LYS A 194 20.53 -17.91 14.13
C LYS A 194 21.94 -18.48 14.20
N ASN A 195 22.19 -19.59 13.49
CA ASN A 195 23.40 -20.39 13.69
C ASN A 195 24.48 -20.13 12.63
N ALA A 196 24.14 -19.48 11.52
CA ALA A 196 25.10 -19.17 10.46
C ALA A 196 25.14 -17.66 10.18
N TYR A 197 24.01 -17.04 9.86
CA TYR A 197 23.99 -15.63 9.46
C TYR A 197 24.41 -14.69 10.58
N ALA A 198 23.79 -14.75 11.76
CA ALA A 198 24.13 -13.86 12.87
C ALA A 198 25.59 -13.99 13.36
N PRO A 199 26.17 -15.21 13.53
CA PRO A 199 27.59 -15.36 13.85
C PRO A 199 28.51 -14.76 12.78
N ALA A 200 28.20 -14.98 11.49
CA ALA A 200 29.00 -14.43 10.40
C ALA A 200 28.98 -12.90 10.38
N MET A 201 27.83 -12.26 10.62
CA MET A 201 27.73 -10.80 10.73
C MET A 201 28.57 -10.26 11.90
N LYS A 202 28.56 -10.97 13.04
CA LYS A 202 29.38 -10.62 14.20
C LYS A 202 30.89 -10.77 13.91
N GLU A 203 31.30 -11.81 13.20
CA GLU A 203 32.70 -12.05 12.83
C GLU A 203 33.28 -10.93 11.96
N ILE A 204 32.48 -10.39 11.03
CA ILE A 204 32.87 -9.23 10.21
C ILE A 204 32.70 -7.88 10.94
N GLY A 205 32.40 -7.90 12.23
CA GLY A 205 32.33 -6.71 13.09
C GLY A 205 31.03 -5.91 12.98
N LEU A 206 29.96 -6.45 12.39
CA LEU A 206 28.67 -5.77 12.37
C LEU A 206 27.91 -6.00 13.68
N PRO A 207 27.41 -4.94 14.35
CA PRO A 207 26.63 -5.08 15.56
C PRO A 207 25.20 -5.56 15.24
N PHE A 208 24.59 -6.27 16.19
CA PHE A 208 23.13 -6.46 16.17
C PHE A 208 22.45 -5.13 16.51
N THR A 209 21.52 -4.68 15.67
CA THR A 209 20.80 -3.42 15.82
C THR A 209 19.32 -3.59 15.48
N ASP A 210 18.54 -2.59 15.86
CA ASP A 210 17.19 -2.38 15.35
C ASP A 210 17.26 -1.63 14.01
N CYS A 211 16.73 -2.22 12.93
CA CYS A 211 16.75 -1.62 11.59
C CYS A 211 15.88 -0.37 11.44
N ASN A 212 15.01 -0.09 12.42
CA ASN A 212 14.16 1.10 12.44
C ASN A 212 14.52 2.06 13.60
N GLY A 213 15.60 1.77 14.31
CA GLY A 213 16.06 2.52 15.47
C GLY A 213 17.03 3.65 15.14
N LYS A 214 17.87 4.00 16.12
CA LYS A 214 18.83 5.11 16.04
C LYS A 214 19.80 5.01 14.87
N SER A 215 20.26 3.80 14.55
CA SER A 215 21.23 3.52 13.49
C SER A 215 20.83 2.25 12.73
N GLN A 216 20.92 2.32 11.41
CA GLN A 216 20.67 1.18 10.51
C GLN A 216 21.95 0.43 10.13
N ILE A 217 23.11 0.86 10.63
CA ILE A 217 24.39 0.20 10.37
C ILE A 217 24.53 -1.00 11.31
N GLY A 218 24.38 -2.20 10.78
CA GLY A 218 24.49 -3.46 11.52
C GLY A 218 23.70 -4.58 10.83
N TYR A 219 23.42 -5.63 11.58
CA TYR A 219 22.46 -6.67 11.20
C TYR A 219 21.31 -6.70 12.20
N CYS A 220 20.15 -7.19 11.76
CA CYS A 220 18.93 -7.18 12.58
C CYS A 220 18.07 -8.42 12.28
N ASN A 221 17.09 -8.67 13.13
CA ASN A 221 15.97 -9.52 12.74
C ASN A 221 15.07 -8.75 11.78
N SER A 222 14.48 -9.47 10.82
CA SER A 222 13.41 -8.93 9.97
C SER A 222 12.26 -8.46 10.84
N GLN A 223 11.80 -7.22 10.65
CA GLN A 223 10.52 -6.75 11.18
C GLN A 223 9.49 -6.80 10.04
N GLU A 224 8.28 -7.29 10.32
CA GLU A 224 7.28 -7.58 9.30
C GLU A 224 5.91 -7.03 9.69
N THR A 225 5.16 -6.54 8.69
CA THR A 225 3.76 -6.14 8.83
C THR A 225 2.87 -7.39 8.89
N ILE A 226 2.92 -8.12 10.00
CA ILE A 226 2.17 -9.33 10.28
C ILE A 226 1.43 -9.18 11.61
N ARG A 227 0.20 -9.71 11.67
CA ARG A 227 -0.59 -9.81 12.89
C ARG A 227 -1.19 -11.21 12.98
N ASN A 228 -0.90 -11.91 14.07
CA ASN A 228 -1.43 -13.27 14.33
C ASN A 228 -1.17 -14.26 13.16
N GLY A 229 -0.01 -14.15 12.50
CA GLY A 229 0.36 -15.00 11.37
C GLY A 229 -0.25 -14.60 10.03
N GLU A 230 -1.11 -13.59 9.98
CA GLU A 230 -1.64 -13.02 8.74
C GLU A 230 -0.90 -11.74 8.33
N ARG A 231 -0.84 -11.49 7.02
CA ARG A 231 -0.43 -10.18 6.49
C ARG A 231 -1.29 -9.06 7.07
N ALA A 232 -0.66 -8.05 7.64
CA ALA A 232 -1.27 -6.78 8.06
C ALA A 232 -1.16 -5.74 6.92
N SER A 233 -1.98 -5.88 5.88
CA SER A 233 -2.02 -4.94 4.76
C SER A 233 -2.69 -3.61 5.15
N THR A 234 -2.52 -2.57 4.32
CA THR A 234 -3.11 -1.26 4.62
C THR A 234 -4.63 -1.25 4.56
N VAL A 235 -5.24 -2.11 3.75
CA VAL A 235 -6.70 -2.29 3.75
C VAL A 235 -7.18 -2.85 5.08
N LYS A 236 -6.55 -3.90 5.60
CA LYS A 236 -6.90 -4.49 6.89
C LYS A 236 -6.63 -3.55 8.06
N ALA A 237 -5.48 -2.87 8.04
CA ALA A 237 -5.04 -2.00 9.11
C ALA A 237 -5.83 -0.68 9.15
N PHE A 238 -5.98 0.00 8.01
CA PHE A 238 -6.50 1.37 7.99
C PHE A 238 -7.90 1.50 7.42
N LEU A 239 -8.30 0.70 6.44
CA LEU A 239 -9.56 0.92 5.72
C LEU A 239 -10.72 0.12 6.30
N ARG A 240 -10.58 -1.20 6.47
CA ARG A 240 -11.64 -2.09 6.98
C ARG A 240 -12.23 -1.62 8.32
N PRO A 241 -11.45 -1.10 9.30
CA PRO A 241 -12.02 -0.65 10.58
C PRO A 241 -12.93 0.59 10.49
N VAL A 242 -12.99 1.25 9.34
CA VAL A 242 -13.69 2.54 9.18
C VAL A 242 -14.62 2.55 7.96
N MET A 243 -14.79 1.42 7.27
CA MET A 243 -15.59 1.31 6.05
C MET A 243 -17.10 1.46 6.28
N ASP A 244 -17.56 1.33 7.52
CA ASP A 244 -18.95 1.52 7.93
C ASP A 244 -19.30 3.00 8.21
N ARG A 245 -18.31 3.90 8.19
CA ARG A 245 -18.53 5.34 8.33
C ARG A 245 -19.41 5.87 7.19
N LYS A 246 -20.52 6.52 7.54
CA LYS A 246 -21.52 7.05 6.59
C LYS A 246 -20.95 8.11 5.63
N ASN A 247 -19.86 8.77 5.99
CA ASN A 247 -19.20 9.80 5.19
C ASN A 247 -18.05 9.25 4.32
N LEU A 248 -17.77 7.93 4.35
CA LEU A 248 -16.77 7.28 3.52
C LEU A 248 -17.44 6.33 2.53
N HIS A 249 -17.26 6.58 1.24
CA HIS A 249 -17.71 5.70 0.18
C HIS A 249 -16.52 5.07 -0.54
N VAL A 250 -16.51 3.74 -0.65
CA VAL A 250 -15.45 2.98 -1.34
C VAL A 250 -16.03 2.36 -2.62
N SER A 251 -15.52 2.79 -3.77
CA SER A 251 -15.93 2.26 -5.08
C SER A 251 -14.83 1.38 -5.65
N MET A 252 -15.00 0.06 -5.53
CA MET A 252 -14.16 -0.96 -6.16
C MET A 252 -14.49 -1.13 -7.64
N LYS A 253 -13.64 -1.86 -8.37
CA LYS A 253 -13.77 -2.18 -9.80
C LYS A 253 -14.07 -0.93 -10.66
N SER A 254 -13.49 0.19 -10.25
CA SER A 254 -13.72 1.52 -10.76
C SER A 254 -12.42 2.10 -11.31
N PHE A 255 -12.28 2.08 -12.64
CA PHE A 255 -11.06 2.49 -13.31
C PHE A 255 -11.07 3.99 -13.60
N VAL A 256 -10.25 4.76 -12.88
CA VAL A 256 -10.10 6.20 -13.10
C VAL A 256 -9.49 6.46 -14.48
N THR A 257 -10.15 7.30 -15.27
CA THR A 257 -9.75 7.64 -16.64
C THR A 257 -9.02 8.97 -16.73
N LYS A 258 -9.48 9.98 -15.99
CA LYS A 258 -8.84 11.30 -15.89
C LYS A 258 -9.38 12.12 -14.73
N ILE A 259 -8.59 13.11 -14.32
CA ILE A 259 -8.98 14.23 -13.47
C ILE A 259 -9.61 15.30 -14.37
N LEU A 260 -10.67 15.93 -13.89
CA LEU A 260 -11.31 17.06 -14.55
C LEU A 260 -10.65 18.34 -14.05
N ILE A 261 -10.06 19.09 -14.97
CA ILE A 261 -9.40 20.36 -14.71
C ILE A 261 -10.26 21.49 -15.28
N LYS A 262 -10.40 22.56 -14.51
CA LYS A 262 -10.98 23.83 -14.95
C LYS A 262 -10.18 24.95 -14.33
N ASP A 263 -9.72 25.90 -15.14
CA ASP A 263 -8.94 27.06 -14.68
C ASP A 263 -7.75 26.67 -13.79
N LYS A 264 -7.02 25.60 -14.18
CA LYS A 264 -5.91 24.98 -13.44
C LYS A 264 -6.28 24.43 -12.05
N LYS A 265 -7.56 24.20 -11.78
CA LYS A 265 -8.08 23.56 -10.56
C LYS A 265 -8.64 22.18 -10.88
N ALA A 266 -8.32 21.19 -10.06
CA ALA A 266 -9.00 19.89 -10.10
C ALA A 266 -10.42 20.05 -9.53
N VAL A 267 -11.43 19.82 -10.36
CA VAL A 267 -12.85 20.00 -10.01
C VAL A 267 -13.63 18.69 -9.88
N GLY A 268 -13.02 17.57 -10.26
CA GLY A 268 -13.67 16.26 -10.21
C GLY A 268 -12.88 15.19 -10.95
N VAL A 269 -13.51 14.04 -11.15
CA VAL A 269 -12.89 12.90 -11.84
C VAL A 269 -13.88 12.18 -12.74
N SER A 270 -13.34 11.54 -13.78
CA SER A 270 -14.06 10.63 -14.66
C SER A 270 -13.50 9.22 -14.48
N PHE A 271 -14.36 8.22 -14.32
CA PHE A 271 -13.97 6.82 -14.21
C PHE A 271 -14.99 5.89 -14.88
N ILE A 272 -14.57 4.65 -15.14
CA ILE A 272 -15.43 3.61 -15.71
C ILE A 272 -15.69 2.55 -14.63
N LYS A 273 -16.95 2.20 -14.43
CA LYS A 273 -17.40 1.10 -13.57
C LYS A 273 -18.55 0.38 -14.29
N ASP A 274 -18.49 -0.94 -14.36
CA ASP A 274 -19.50 -1.77 -15.04
C ASP A 274 -19.81 -1.29 -16.47
N ASN A 275 -18.75 -0.96 -17.23
CA ASN A 275 -18.81 -0.38 -18.58
C ASN A 275 -19.58 0.95 -18.71
N LYS A 276 -19.90 1.61 -17.59
CA LYS A 276 -20.54 2.93 -17.56
C LYS A 276 -19.53 3.97 -17.12
N LYS A 277 -19.60 5.14 -17.77
CA LYS A 277 -18.79 6.31 -17.40
C LYS A 277 -19.48 7.08 -16.29
N TYR A 278 -18.75 7.37 -15.23
CA TYR A 278 -19.17 8.20 -14.12
C TYR A 278 -18.35 9.48 -14.09
N ILE A 279 -19.00 10.58 -13.71
CA ILE A 279 -18.38 11.88 -13.46
C ILE A 279 -18.80 12.30 -12.06
N ILE A 280 -17.81 12.57 -11.21
CA ILE A 280 -18.04 12.95 -9.80
C ILE A 280 -17.21 14.19 -9.50
N MET A 281 -17.83 15.18 -8.88
CA MET A 281 -17.19 16.47 -8.60
C MET A 281 -16.57 16.52 -7.21
N ALA A 282 -15.43 17.18 -7.08
CA ALA A 282 -14.75 17.45 -5.81
C ALA A 282 -15.02 18.89 -5.35
N LYS A 283 -15.44 19.07 -4.11
CA LYS A 283 -15.65 20.40 -3.49
C LYS A 283 -14.34 20.99 -2.98
N LYS A 284 -13.47 20.16 -2.38
CA LYS A 284 -12.18 20.57 -1.85
C LYS A 284 -11.04 20.07 -2.73
N GLU A 285 -10.75 18.76 -2.73
CA GLU A 285 -9.53 18.21 -3.34
C GLU A 285 -9.75 16.88 -4.07
N VAL A 286 -8.93 16.67 -5.11
CA VAL A 286 -8.71 15.36 -5.73
C VAL A 286 -7.29 14.92 -5.36
N ILE A 287 -7.18 13.77 -4.69
CA ILE A 287 -5.91 13.26 -4.14
C ILE A 287 -5.49 12.02 -4.92
N LEU A 288 -4.33 12.10 -5.56
CA LEU A 288 -3.83 11.02 -6.39
C LEU A 288 -2.98 10.03 -5.57
N SER A 289 -3.46 8.79 -5.46
CA SER A 289 -2.85 7.70 -4.69
C SER A 289 -2.74 6.41 -5.50
N ALA A 290 -2.63 6.52 -6.82
CA ALA A 290 -2.62 5.39 -7.76
C ALA A 290 -1.24 4.71 -7.87
N GLY A 291 -0.29 5.08 -7.02
CA GLY A 291 1.09 4.59 -7.01
C GLY A 291 1.98 5.25 -8.07
N SER A 292 3.28 4.93 -8.02
CA SER A 292 4.32 5.60 -8.83
C SER A 292 4.24 5.36 -10.34
N VAL A 293 3.42 4.40 -10.79
CA VAL A 293 3.20 4.10 -12.22
C VAL A 293 1.93 4.77 -12.73
N ASN A 294 0.79 4.56 -12.04
CA ASN A 294 -0.50 5.03 -12.56
C ASN A 294 -0.78 6.48 -12.22
N SER A 295 -0.18 7.03 -11.16
CA SER A 295 -0.34 8.45 -10.84
C SER A 295 0.16 9.35 -11.98
N PRO A 296 1.42 9.26 -12.45
CA PRO A 296 1.86 10.07 -13.58
C PRO A 296 1.08 9.76 -14.87
N GLN A 297 0.64 8.51 -15.08
CA GLN A 297 -0.21 8.18 -16.21
C GLN A 297 -1.56 8.93 -16.16
N ILE A 298 -2.24 8.94 -15.01
CA ILE A 298 -3.50 9.67 -14.83
C ILE A 298 -3.29 11.17 -15.02
N LEU A 299 -2.20 11.74 -14.50
CA LEU A 299 -1.86 13.15 -14.73
C LEU A 299 -1.72 13.44 -16.24
N MET A 300 -0.96 12.62 -16.96
CA MET A 300 -0.78 12.78 -18.41
C MET A 300 -2.09 12.65 -19.16
N LEU A 301 -2.94 11.66 -18.84
CA LEU A 301 -4.29 11.50 -19.42
C LEU A 301 -5.24 12.67 -19.08
N SER A 302 -4.91 13.44 -18.03
CA SER A 302 -5.62 14.64 -17.60
C SER A 302 -5.03 15.92 -18.17
N GLY A 303 -4.06 15.84 -19.09
CA GLY A 303 -3.43 17.00 -19.72
C GLY A 303 -2.35 17.67 -18.88
N ILE A 304 -1.79 16.98 -17.88
CA ILE A 304 -0.72 17.47 -17.01
C ILE A 304 0.53 16.63 -17.25
N GLY A 305 1.54 17.21 -17.90
CA GLY A 305 2.80 16.50 -18.20
C GLY A 305 3.58 17.10 -19.36
N PRO A 306 4.64 16.40 -19.82
CA PRO A 306 5.53 16.92 -20.86
C PRO A 306 4.79 17.20 -22.17
N LYS A 307 4.71 18.49 -22.55
CA LYS A 307 3.98 18.99 -23.74
C LYS A 307 4.13 18.09 -24.98
N LYS A 308 5.38 17.84 -25.39
CA LYS A 308 5.67 17.06 -26.60
C LYS A 308 5.07 15.65 -26.53
N HIS A 309 5.14 15.01 -25.37
CA HIS A 309 4.59 13.67 -25.19
C HIS A 309 3.05 13.66 -25.21
N LEU A 310 2.41 14.67 -24.62
CA LEU A 310 0.96 14.80 -24.64
C LEU A 310 0.44 15.02 -26.08
N GLU A 311 1.11 15.88 -26.86
CA GLU A 311 0.80 16.11 -28.27
C GLU A 311 0.95 14.83 -29.10
N GLU A 312 2.05 14.08 -28.92
CA GLU A 312 2.28 12.78 -29.57
C GLU A 312 1.19 11.75 -29.26
N LYS A 313 0.52 11.87 -28.10
CA LYS A 313 -0.58 10.99 -27.67
C LYS A 313 -1.97 11.56 -27.94
N GLY A 314 -2.08 12.73 -28.56
CA GLY A 314 -3.35 13.37 -28.85
C GLY A 314 -4.13 13.81 -27.60
N VAL A 315 -3.44 14.08 -26.50
CA VAL A 315 -4.06 14.52 -25.25
C VAL A 315 -4.07 16.05 -25.19
N HIS A 316 -5.24 16.63 -24.89
CA HIS A 316 -5.37 18.06 -24.66
C HIS A 316 -4.54 18.51 -23.44
N ILE A 317 -3.81 19.61 -23.58
CA ILE A 317 -2.90 20.10 -22.54
C ILE A 317 -3.63 21.11 -21.66
N GLU A 318 -3.72 20.81 -20.37
CA GLU A 318 -4.23 21.69 -19.33
C GLU A 318 -3.09 22.48 -18.68
N MET A 319 -1.97 21.81 -18.40
CA MET A 319 -0.82 22.37 -17.68
C MET A 319 0.50 21.76 -18.18
N LYS A 320 1.57 22.55 -18.16
CA LYS A 320 2.94 22.09 -18.42
C LYS A 320 3.60 21.60 -17.14
#